data_AF-A0A6V7IXM7-F1
#
_entry.id   AF-A0A6V7IXM7-F1
#
_cell.length_a   1.000
_cell.length_b   1.000
_cell.length_c   1.000
_cell.angle_alpha   90.00
_cell.angle_beta   90.00
_cell.angle_gamma   90.00
#
_symmetry.space_group_name_H-M   'P 1'
#
loop_
_entity.id
_entity.type
_entity.pdbx_description
1 polymer ?
#
loop_
_entity_poly.entity_id
_entity_poly.type
_entity_poly.pdbx_seq_one_letter_code
_entity_poly.pdbx_strand_id
1 'polypeptide(L)'
;VQFQAVRAIGAFILLHQKDPPILDHFAELVGPLVQVTALSVEKQEDEALLTLLIDLAEIPRFLRSQLENIMEMSLKIFSNEETTDAWRQLALEVLVTLAETASAMIRRVGGKYIAALIPLILKFMTDLEDDDEWSLADEIIEEDNDSNNIVAESALDRLSCGLGGKTILPHIISNIPTMLSNSDWKYRHAALMAISAVGEGCHKQMEAILPQIMEGIIQYLSDP
;
A
#
# COMPACT_ATOMS: atom_id res chain seq x y z
N VAL A 1 14.57 -9.68 23.76
CA VAL A 1 13.78 -10.89 24.13
C VAL A 1 12.38 -10.85 23.52
N GLN A 2 11.58 -9.80 23.74
CA GLN A 2 10.21 -9.71 23.19
C GLN A 2 10.14 -9.86 21.67
N PHE A 3 11.03 -9.20 20.91
CA PHE A 3 11.05 -9.31 19.44
C PHE A 3 11.33 -10.73 18.98
N GLN A 4 12.26 -11.41 19.64
CA GLN A 4 12.58 -12.81 19.34
C GLN A 4 11.44 -13.76 19.71
N ALA A 5 10.67 -13.47 20.77
CA ALA A 5 9.47 -14.23 21.10
C ALA A 5 8.39 -14.09 20.03
N VAL A 6 8.16 -12.87 19.53
CA VAL A 6 7.24 -12.64 18.41
C VAL A 6 7.69 -13.37 17.15
N ARG A 7 8.98 -13.30 16.80
CA ARG A 7 9.54 -14.03 15.65
C ARG A 7 9.33 -15.53 15.78
N ALA A 8 9.57 -16.10 16.95
CA ALA A 8 9.37 -17.54 17.18
C ALA A 8 7.90 -17.94 17.05
N ILE A 9 6.98 -17.17 17.64
CA ILE A 9 5.54 -17.44 17.55
C ILE A 9 5.06 -17.30 16.10
N GLY A 10 5.44 -16.21 15.42
CA GLY A 10 5.02 -15.99 14.03
C GLY A 10 5.55 -17.08 13.09
N ALA A 11 6.82 -17.46 13.21
CA ALA A 11 7.38 -18.58 12.43
C ALA A 11 6.64 -19.91 12.68
N PHE A 12 6.27 -20.18 13.94
CA PHE A 12 5.46 -21.35 14.28
C PHE A 12 4.07 -21.29 13.63
N ILE A 13 3.39 -20.14 13.67
CA ILE A 13 2.09 -19.96 13.02
C ILE A 13 2.19 -20.14 11.51
N LEU A 14 3.22 -19.59 10.86
CA LEU A 14 3.45 -19.75 9.42
C LEU A 14 3.70 -21.20 9.03
N LEU A 15 4.44 -21.96 9.83
CA LEU A 15 4.65 -23.40 9.63
C LEU A 15 3.34 -24.19 9.69
N HIS A 16 2.41 -23.76 10.56
CA HIS A 16 1.13 -24.42 10.82
C HIS A 16 -0.08 -23.70 10.22
N GLN A 17 0.13 -22.85 9.21
CA GLN A 17 -0.91 -21.96 8.65
C GLN A 17 -2.16 -22.68 8.10
N LYS A 18 -2.05 -23.98 7.80
CA LYS A 18 -3.15 -24.83 7.30
C LYS A 18 -3.86 -25.63 8.39
N ASP A 19 -3.53 -25.42 9.68
CA ASP A 19 -4.07 -26.16 10.82
C ASP A 19 -4.96 -25.26 11.70
N PRO A 20 -6.29 -25.22 11.46
CA PRO A 20 -7.18 -24.33 12.20
C PRO A 20 -7.19 -24.52 13.73
N PRO A 21 -7.16 -25.76 14.28
CA PRO A 21 -6.98 -25.96 15.71
C PRO A 21 -5.78 -25.22 16.30
N ILE A 22 -4.64 -25.22 15.60
CA ILE A 22 -3.44 -24.48 16.04
C ILE A 22 -3.70 -22.97 15.97
N LEU A 23 -4.23 -22.46 14.85
CA LEU A 23 -4.52 -21.03 14.71
C LEU A 23 -5.49 -20.52 15.78
N ASP A 24 -6.53 -21.29 16.08
CA ASP A 24 -7.54 -20.94 17.08
C ASP A 24 -6.93 -20.99 18.50
N HIS A 25 -6.02 -21.92 18.78
CA HIS A 25 -5.32 -22.02 20.08
C HIS A 25 -4.43 -20.81 20.36
N PHE A 26 -3.79 -20.25 19.33
CA PHE A 26 -2.85 -19.13 19.46
C PHE A 26 -3.49 -17.76 19.17
N ALA A 27 -4.81 -17.70 18.89
CA ALA A 27 -5.49 -16.47 18.48
C ALA A 27 -5.42 -15.33 19.52
N GLU A 28 -5.27 -15.66 20.81
CA GLU A 28 -5.10 -14.67 21.88
C GLU A 28 -3.74 -13.94 21.83
N LEU A 29 -2.73 -14.53 21.18
CA LEU A 29 -1.39 -13.94 21.07
C LEU A 29 -1.29 -12.86 19.99
N VAL A 30 -2.31 -12.71 19.14
CA VAL A 30 -2.31 -11.72 18.05
C VAL A 30 -2.22 -10.29 18.60
N GLY A 31 -2.95 -9.98 19.69
CA GLY A 31 -2.89 -8.66 20.33
C GLY A 31 -1.49 -8.30 20.84
N PRO A 32 -0.88 -9.14 21.71
CA PRO A 32 0.51 -8.97 22.14
C PRO A 32 1.52 -8.91 20.98
N LEU A 33 1.33 -9.71 19.94
CA LEU A 33 2.18 -9.67 18.74
C LEU A 33 2.16 -8.28 18.09
N VAL A 34 0.97 -7.75 17.81
CA VAL A 34 0.81 -6.41 17.20
C VAL A 34 1.40 -5.32 18.09
N GLN A 35 1.20 -5.41 19.41
CA GLN A 35 1.77 -4.44 20.35
C GLN A 35 3.31 -4.45 20.34
N VAL A 36 3.92 -5.63 20.28
CA VAL A 36 5.39 -5.75 20.22
C VAL A 36 5.93 -5.32 18.84
N THR A 37 5.20 -5.57 17.76
CA THR A 37 5.53 -5.03 16.43
C THR A 37 5.53 -3.49 16.46
N ALA A 38 4.50 -2.86 17.04
CA ALA A 38 4.46 -1.40 17.19
C ALA A 38 5.66 -0.86 17.99
N LEU A 39 6.05 -1.55 19.07
CA LEU A 39 7.24 -1.19 19.86
C LEU A 39 8.54 -1.30 19.04
N SER A 40 8.65 -2.24 18.11
CA SER A 40 9.82 -2.32 17.21
C SER A 40 9.91 -1.13 16.27
N VAL A 41 8.76 -0.70 15.75
CA VAL A 41 8.66 0.47 14.87
C VAL A 41 8.99 1.75 15.62
N GLU A 42 8.45 1.94 16.82
CA GLU A 42 8.73 3.13 17.66
C GLU A 42 10.23 3.28 17.98
N LYS A 43 10.94 2.16 18.09
CA LYS A 43 12.38 2.15 18.34
C LYS A 43 13.24 2.15 17.08
N GLN A 44 12.63 1.91 15.91
CA GLN A 44 13.32 1.69 14.64
C GLN A 44 14.47 0.67 14.76
N GLU A 45 14.27 -0.40 15.53
CA GLU A 45 15.33 -1.36 15.89
C GLU A 45 15.41 -2.56 14.93
N ASP A 46 14.28 -3.15 14.53
CA ASP A 46 14.23 -4.39 13.73
C ASP A 46 12.97 -4.47 12.85
N GLU A 47 13.16 -4.28 11.54
CA GLU A 47 12.11 -4.35 10.50
C GLU A 47 11.49 -5.75 10.38
N ALA A 48 12.16 -6.79 10.87
CA ALA A 48 11.71 -8.18 10.71
C ALA A 48 10.32 -8.45 11.30
N LEU A 49 9.86 -7.64 12.27
CA LEU A 49 8.51 -7.79 12.81
C LEU A 49 7.42 -7.28 11.87
N LEU A 50 7.70 -6.31 11.01
CA LEU A 50 6.79 -5.92 9.93
C LEU A 50 6.82 -6.96 8.80
N THR A 51 8.00 -7.45 8.41
CA THR A 51 8.11 -8.55 7.43
C THR A 51 7.32 -9.77 7.89
N LEU A 52 7.45 -10.16 9.15
CA LEU A 52 6.66 -11.25 9.73
C LEU A 52 5.15 -10.95 9.72
N LEU A 53 4.76 -9.69 9.92
CA LEU A 53 3.35 -9.30 9.87
C LEU A 53 2.78 -9.36 8.45
N ILE A 54 3.59 -9.06 7.43
CA ILE A 54 3.27 -9.27 6.01
C ILE A 54 3.02 -10.75 5.77
N ASP A 55 3.94 -11.63 6.19
CA ASP A 55 3.77 -13.09 6.05
C ASP A 55 2.49 -13.58 6.74
N LEU A 56 2.20 -13.07 7.95
CA LEU A 56 0.99 -13.41 8.68
C LEU A 56 -0.29 -12.86 8.03
N ALA A 57 -0.19 -11.78 7.24
CA ALA A 57 -1.32 -11.21 6.50
C ALA A 57 -1.80 -12.13 5.37
N GLU A 58 -0.98 -13.10 4.93
CA GLU A 58 -1.43 -14.20 4.07
C GLU A 58 -2.43 -15.14 4.77
N ILE A 59 -2.54 -15.08 6.10
CA ILE A 59 -3.45 -15.88 6.94
C ILE A 59 -4.46 -14.95 7.64
N PRO A 60 -5.33 -14.24 6.90
CA PRO A 60 -6.12 -13.13 7.44
C PRO A 60 -7.14 -13.56 8.50
N ARG A 61 -7.51 -14.85 8.55
CA ARG A 61 -8.34 -15.41 9.63
C ARG A 61 -7.66 -15.28 10.99
N PHE A 62 -6.35 -15.52 11.05
CA PHE A 62 -5.58 -15.43 12.30
C PHE A 62 -5.55 -13.99 12.82
N LEU A 63 -5.39 -13.01 11.92
CA LEU A 63 -5.32 -11.59 12.28
C LEU A 63 -6.67 -10.91 12.52
N ARG A 64 -7.79 -11.62 12.32
CA ARG A 64 -9.14 -11.04 12.31
C ARG A 64 -9.47 -10.22 13.56
N SER A 65 -9.02 -10.64 14.74
CA SER A 65 -9.30 -9.96 16.01
C SER A 65 -8.58 -8.62 16.17
N GLN A 66 -7.52 -8.39 15.38
CA GLN A 66 -6.67 -7.20 15.43
C GLN A 66 -6.59 -6.47 14.09
N LEU A 67 -7.42 -6.84 13.10
CA LEU A 67 -7.35 -6.30 11.74
C LEU A 67 -7.38 -4.77 11.72
N GLU A 68 -8.29 -4.16 12.49
CA GLU A 68 -8.44 -2.70 12.56
C GLU A 68 -7.20 -2.04 13.20
N ASN A 69 -6.66 -2.62 14.27
CA ASN A 69 -5.45 -2.12 14.93
C ASN A 69 -4.22 -2.24 14.02
N ILE A 70 -4.12 -3.32 13.22
CA ILE A 70 -3.05 -3.50 12.25
C ILE A 70 -3.15 -2.44 11.15
N MET A 71 -4.35 -2.21 10.59
CA MET A 71 -4.54 -1.17 9.58
C MET A 71 -4.21 0.22 10.12
N GLU A 72 -4.62 0.53 11.35
CA GLU A 72 -4.32 1.80 12.00
C GLU A 72 -2.83 2.01 12.24
N MET A 73 -2.16 0.99 12.77
CA MET A 73 -0.71 1.00 12.98
C MET A 73 0.03 1.21 11.65
N SER A 74 -0.26 0.39 10.64
CA SER A 74 0.40 0.49 9.33
C SER A 74 0.16 1.84 8.66
N LEU A 75 -1.06 2.37 8.71
CA LEU A 75 -1.37 3.68 8.17
C LEU A 75 -0.59 4.79 8.88
N LYS A 76 -0.50 4.73 10.21
CA LYS A 76 0.25 5.70 11.02
C LYS A 76 1.73 5.71 10.64
N ILE A 77 2.32 4.53 10.46
CA ILE A 77 3.72 4.37 10.05
C ILE A 77 3.92 4.98 8.65
N PHE A 78 3.11 4.57 7.68
CA PHE A 78 3.22 5.05 6.30
C PHE A 78 3.04 6.57 6.17
N SER A 79 2.15 7.16 6.98
CA SER A 79 1.88 8.60 6.99
C SER A 79 2.96 9.45 7.66
N ASN A 80 3.90 8.84 8.40
CA ASN A 80 4.89 9.57 9.16
C ASN A 80 6.15 9.83 8.32
N GLU A 81 6.31 11.07 7.84
CA GLU A 81 7.47 11.51 7.04
C GLU A 81 8.80 11.52 7.83
N GLU A 82 8.77 11.41 9.16
CA GLU A 82 9.99 11.22 9.97
C GLU A 82 10.45 9.75 10.02
N THR A 83 9.63 8.82 9.53
CA THR A 83 9.98 7.41 9.44
C THR A 83 10.72 7.15 8.15
N THR A 84 11.77 6.32 8.17
CA THR A 84 12.51 6.00 6.94
C THR A 84 11.64 5.26 5.94
N ASP A 85 11.99 5.38 4.66
CA ASP A 85 11.18 4.82 3.60
C ASP A 85 11.07 3.30 3.66
N ALA A 86 12.12 2.58 4.08
CA ALA A 86 12.05 1.14 4.29
C ALA A 86 10.89 0.73 5.22
N TRP A 87 10.72 1.40 6.35
CA TRP A 87 9.61 1.15 7.28
C TRP A 87 8.25 1.56 6.70
N ARG A 88 8.20 2.68 5.95
CA ARG A 88 6.98 3.17 5.31
C ARG A 88 6.52 2.21 4.21
N GLN A 89 7.43 1.73 3.38
CA GLN A 89 7.19 0.74 2.33
C GLN A 89 6.71 -0.60 2.92
N LEU A 90 7.34 -1.10 3.99
CA LEU A 90 6.87 -2.30 4.69
C LEU A 90 5.46 -2.13 5.28
N ALA A 91 5.16 -0.96 5.85
CA ALA A 91 3.83 -0.67 6.37
C ALA A 91 2.77 -0.60 5.26
N LEU A 92 3.12 -0.02 4.11
CA LEU A 92 2.28 -0.04 2.91
C LEU A 92 2.04 -1.48 2.44
N GLU A 93 3.09 -2.32 2.40
CA GLU A 93 2.99 -3.72 1.99
C GLU A 93 2.04 -4.53 2.90
N VAL A 94 2.03 -4.28 4.22
CA VAL A 94 1.04 -4.89 5.14
C VAL A 94 -0.39 -4.54 4.71
N LEU A 95 -0.65 -3.27 4.37
CA LEU A 95 -1.99 -2.81 3.97
C LEU A 95 -2.41 -3.41 2.62
N VAL A 96 -1.49 -3.48 1.66
CA VAL A 96 -1.72 -4.08 0.33
C VAL A 96 -1.99 -5.58 0.46
N THR A 97 -1.14 -6.31 1.20
CA THR A 97 -1.30 -7.75 1.42
C THR A 97 -2.66 -8.07 2.05
N LEU A 98 -3.08 -7.31 3.07
CA LEU A 98 -4.41 -7.47 3.68
C LEU A 98 -5.56 -7.16 2.69
N ALA A 99 -5.37 -6.21 1.78
CA ALA A 99 -6.36 -5.90 0.76
C ALA A 99 -6.53 -7.03 -0.25
N GLU A 100 -5.46 -7.75 -0.57
CA GLU A 100 -5.48 -8.91 -1.46
C GLU A 100 -6.07 -10.14 -0.77
N THR A 101 -5.58 -10.47 0.42
CA THR A 101 -5.90 -11.73 1.12
C THR A 101 -7.21 -11.63 1.91
N ALA A 102 -7.56 -10.44 2.39
CA ALA A 102 -8.69 -10.17 3.27
C ALA A 102 -9.70 -9.17 2.69
N SER A 103 -9.77 -9.03 1.36
CA SER A 103 -10.58 -8.00 0.68
C SER A 103 -12.00 -7.83 1.21
N ALA A 104 -12.71 -8.93 1.52
CA ALA A 104 -14.06 -8.89 2.09
C ALA A 104 -14.10 -8.30 3.51
N MET A 105 -13.09 -8.57 4.34
CA MET A 105 -12.97 -7.99 5.67
C MET A 105 -12.61 -6.51 5.58
N ILE A 106 -11.69 -6.14 4.70
CA ILE A 106 -11.29 -4.74 4.46
C ILE A 106 -12.46 -3.91 3.94
N ARG A 107 -13.25 -4.41 2.99
CA ARG A 107 -14.48 -3.70 2.55
C ARG A 107 -15.49 -3.47 3.67
N ARG A 108 -15.50 -4.31 4.72
CA ARG A 108 -16.44 -4.21 5.84
C ARG A 108 -16.01 -3.22 6.91
N VAL A 109 -14.72 -3.20 7.29
CA VAL A 109 -14.23 -2.39 8.43
C VAL A 109 -13.12 -1.39 8.04
N GLY A 110 -12.54 -1.55 6.87
CA GLY A 110 -11.36 -0.83 6.41
C GLY A 110 -11.62 0.49 5.68
N GLY A 111 -12.88 0.84 5.41
CA GLY A 111 -13.22 1.97 4.52
C GLY A 111 -12.56 3.31 4.88
N LYS A 112 -12.51 3.65 6.17
CA LYS A 112 -11.85 4.89 6.65
C LYS A 112 -10.33 4.89 6.40
N TYR A 113 -9.70 3.72 6.51
CA TYR A 113 -8.25 3.58 6.29
C TYR A 113 -7.92 3.65 4.81
N ILE A 114 -8.72 3.02 3.94
CA ILE A 114 -8.53 3.11 2.48
C ILE A 114 -8.70 4.56 2.01
N ALA A 115 -9.73 5.26 2.50
CA ALA A 115 -9.94 6.67 2.16
C ALA A 115 -8.75 7.57 2.54
N ALA A 116 -8.07 7.26 3.66
CA ALA A 116 -6.88 7.99 4.11
C ALA A 116 -5.60 7.53 3.41
N LEU A 117 -5.52 6.25 3.02
CA LEU A 117 -4.34 5.64 2.38
C LEU A 117 -4.14 6.15 0.95
N ILE A 118 -5.20 6.28 0.16
CA ILE A 118 -5.07 6.63 -1.27
C ILE A 118 -4.33 7.96 -1.48
N PRO A 119 -4.66 9.09 -0.81
CA PRO A 119 -3.89 10.33 -0.96
C PRO A 119 -2.43 10.20 -0.55
N LEU A 120 -2.11 9.36 0.44
CA LEU A 120 -0.73 9.12 0.88
C LEU A 120 0.06 8.35 -0.18
N ILE A 121 -0.54 7.33 -0.80
CA ILE A 121 0.06 6.59 -1.92
C ILE A 121 0.31 7.54 -3.09
N LEU A 122 -0.69 8.35 -3.46
CA LEU A 122 -0.55 9.32 -4.55
C LEU A 122 0.55 10.35 -4.29
N LYS A 123 0.73 10.80 -3.04
CA LYS A 123 1.87 11.64 -2.65
C LYS A 123 3.19 10.88 -2.72
N PHE A 124 3.21 9.60 -2.34
CA PHE A 124 4.41 8.77 -2.41
C PHE A 124 4.85 8.51 -3.86
N MET A 125 3.89 8.47 -4.81
CA MET A 125 4.16 8.44 -6.25
C MET A 125 4.83 9.71 -6.81
N THR A 126 4.82 10.83 -6.07
CA THR A 126 5.51 12.07 -6.50
C THR A 126 6.98 12.10 -6.12
N ASP A 127 7.47 11.08 -5.41
CA ASP A 127 8.86 10.99 -4.98
C ASP A 127 9.76 10.51 -6.13
N LEU A 128 10.01 11.45 -7.04
CA LEU A 128 10.83 11.30 -8.23
C LEU A 128 12.04 12.20 -8.11
N GLU A 129 13.20 11.74 -8.56
CA GLU A 129 14.38 12.59 -8.70
C GLU A 129 14.24 13.50 -9.93
N ASP A 130 14.76 14.72 -9.84
CA ASP A 130 14.81 15.65 -10.98
C ASP A 130 16.15 15.40 -11.70
N ASP A 131 16.11 14.53 -12.71
CA ASP A 131 17.29 14.15 -13.48
C ASP A 131 17.29 14.86 -14.84
N ASP A 132 18.11 15.92 -14.94
CA ASP A 132 18.29 16.71 -16.17
C ASP A 132 18.85 15.87 -17.34
N GLU A 133 19.53 14.76 -17.05
CA GLU A 133 20.13 13.86 -18.05
C GLU A 133 19.20 12.69 -18.42
N TRP A 134 18.01 12.59 -17.81
CA TRP A 134 17.05 11.52 -18.08
C TRP A 134 16.73 11.38 -19.58
N SER A 135 16.58 12.51 -20.27
CA SER A 135 16.31 12.55 -21.72
C SER A 135 17.52 12.24 -22.61
N LEU A 136 18.73 12.24 -22.03
CA LEU A 136 20.01 12.01 -22.72
C LEU A 136 20.54 10.60 -22.49
N ALA A 137 19.93 9.81 -21.61
CA ALA A 137 20.30 8.43 -21.35
C ALA A 137 20.03 7.55 -22.58
N ASP A 138 21.10 7.05 -23.20
CA ASP A 138 21.04 6.12 -24.34
C ASP A 138 20.64 4.68 -23.92
N GLU A 139 20.74 4.37 -22.63
CA GLU A 139 20.34 3.10 -22.04
C GLU A 139 19.09 3.30 -21.17
N ILE A 140 18.10 2.40 -21.31
CA ILE A 140 16.98 2.32 -20.37
C ILE A 140 17.56 1.81 -19.06
N ILE A 141 17.78 2.72 -18.11
CA ILE A 141 18.12 2.35 -16.74
C ILE A 141 16.89 1.65 -16.18
N GLU A 142 17.02 0.39 -15.77
CA GLU A 142 15.95 -0.26 -15.00
C GLU A 142 15.75 0.58 -13.73
N GLU A 143 14.56 1.17 -13.60
CA GLU A 143 14.18 1.92 -12.41
C GLU A 143 14.35 1.01 -11.19
N ASP A 144 14.95 1.55 -10.13
CA ASP A 144 15.12 0.80 -8.90
C ASP A 144 13.73 0.39 -8.39
N ASN A 145 13.46 -0.92 -8.38
CA ASN A 145 12.19 -1.47 -7.89
C ASN A 145 11.91 -1.11 -6.43
N ASP A 146 12.93 -0.67 -5.69
CA ASP A 146 12.81 -0.24 -4.30
C ASP A 146 12.56 1.28 -4.16
N SER A 147 12.48 2.03 -5.27
CA SER A 147 12.14 3.45 -5.26
C SER A 147 10.68 3.71 -4.86
N ASN A 148 10.46 4.79 -4.11
CA ASN A 148 9.16 5.08 -3.50
C ASN A 148 8.02 5.22 -4.51
N ASN A 149 8.28 5.84 -5.66
CA ASN A 149 7.30 6.02 -6.72
C ASN A 149 6.86 4.67 -7.31
N ILE A 150 7.78 3.74 -7.54
CA ILE A 150 7.50 2.42 -8.11
C ILE A 150 6.78 1.53 -7.11
N VAL A 151 7.22 1.53 -5.85
CA VAL A 151 6.53 0.83 -4.76
C VAL A 151 5.09 1.36 -4.59
N ALA A 152 4.90 2.68 -4.65
CA ALA A 152 3.57 3.29 -4.54
C ALA A 152 2.65 2.94 -5.73
N GLU A 153 3.18 2.95 -6.95
CA GLU A 153 2.44 2.58 -8.15
C GLU A 153 1.97 1.12 -8.08
N SER A 154 2.87 0.19 -7.77
CA SER A 154 2.59 -1.23 -7.60
C SER A 154 1.56 -1.48 -6.49
N ALA A 155 1.71 -0.80 -5.35
CA ALA A 155 0.74 -0.86 -4.26
C ALA A 155 -0.65 -0.39 -4.69
N LEU A 156 -0.73 0.66 -5.51
CA LEU A 156 -2.01 1.21 -5.96
C LEU A 156 -2.73 0.25 -6.91
N ASP A 157 -2.01 -0.36 -7.87
CA ASP A 157 -2.56 -1.39 -8.74
C ASP A 157 -3.08 -2.58 -7.93
N ARG A 158 -2.25 -3.15 -7.05
CA ARG A 158 -2.61 -4.30 -6.19
C ARG A 158 -3.83 -4.00 -5.30
N LEU A 159 -3.92 -2.80 -4.73
CA LEU A 159 -5.10 -2.34 -3.99
C LEU A 159 -6.34 -2.29 -4.88
N SER A 160 -6.21 -1.76 -6.09
CA SER A 160 -7.28 -1.67 -7.07
C SER A 160 -7.80 -3.05 -7.46
N CYS A 161 -6.90 -4.01 -7.69
CA CYS A 161 -7.21 -5.39 -8.02
C CYS A 161 -7.85 -6.15 -6.84
N GLY A 162 -7.32 -5.99 -5.63
CA GLY A 162 -7.84 -6.66 -4.43
C GLY A 162 -9.21 -6.12 -3.97
N LEU A 163 -9.39 -4.80 -3.93
CA LEU A 163 -10.61 -4.15 -3.40
C LEU A 163 -11.63 -3.80 -4.48
N GLY A 164 -11.22 -3.74 -5.74
CA GLY A 164 -12.05 -3.48 -6.90
C GLY A 164 -12.45 -2.02 -7.07
N GLY A 165 -12.74 -1.63 -8.31
CA GLY A 165 -13.00 -0.24 -8.68
C GLY A 165 -14.16 0.46 -7.98
N LYS A 166 -15.18 -0.25 -7.49
CA LYS A 166 -16.23 0.39 -6.67
C LYS A 166 -15.70 0.98 -5.36
N THR A 167 -14.62 0.41 -4.82
CA THR A 167 -13.99 0.85 -3.58
C THR A 167 -12.92 1.90 -3.87
N ILE A 168 -12.06 1.64 -4.86
CA ILE A 168 -10.86 2.45 -5.10
C ILE A 168 -11.13 3.66 -6.00
N LEU A 169 -11.83 3.48 -7.11
CA LEU A 169 -11.97 4.51 -8.15
C LEU A 169 -12.56 5.85 -7.65
N PRO A 170 -13.57 5.89 -6.74
CA PRO A 170 -14.08 7.16 -6.22
C PRO A 170 -13.00 8.02 -5.54
N HIS A 171 -12.06 7.38 -4.86
CA HIS A 171 -10.94 8.07 -4.21
C HIS A 171 -9.90 8.55 -5.21
N ILE A 172 -9.71 7.82 -6.31
CA ILE A 172 -8.82 8.27 -7.39
C ILE A 172 -9.41 9.51 -8.08
N ILE A 173 -10.65 9.42 -8.53
CA ILE A 173 -11.33 10.53 -9.25
C ILE A 173 -11.40 11.80 -8.40
N SER A 174 -11.49 11.70 -7.07
CA SER A 174 -11.49 12.90 -6.21
C SER A 174 -10.13 13.59 -6.09
N ASN A 175 -9.01 12.87 -6.27
CA ASN A 175 -7.67 13.42 -6.09
C ASN A 175 -7.01 13.84 -7.41
N ILE A 176 -7.22 13.06 -8.48
CA ILE A 176 -6.54 13.23 -9.79
C ILE A 176 -6.67 14.65 -10.38
N PRO A 177 -7.84 15.31 -10.41
CA PRO A 177 -7.95 16.64 -11.01
C PRO A 177 -7.03 17.68 -10.36
N THR A 178 -6.87 17.62 -9.03
CA THR A 178 -6.00 18.55 -8.30
C THR A 178 -4.53 18.29 -8.65
N MET A 179 -4.12 17.02 -8.72
CA MET A 179 -2.75 16.64 -9.06
C MET A 179 -2.38 17.02 -10.50
N LEU A 180 -3.28 16.77 -11.45
CA LEU A 180 -3.12 17.14 -12.86
C LEU A 180 -2.98 18.66 -13.07
N SER A 181 -3.62 19.47 -12.22
CA SER A 181 -3.52 20.94 -12.26
C SER A 181 -2.31 21.52 -11.52
N ASN A 182 -1.46 20.69 -10.90
CA ASN A 182 -0.34 21.16 -10.10
C ASN A 182 0.78 21.74 -10.97
N SER A 183 1.42 22.80 -10.48
CA SER A 183 2.58 23.41 -11.14
C SER A 183 3.81 22.49 -11.17
N ASP A 184 3.95 21.63 -10.16
CA ASP A 184 5.00 20.63 -10.08
C ASP A 184 4.69 19.44 -11.01
N TRP A 185 5.63 19.15 -11.92
CA TRP A 185 5.48 18.09 -12.92
C TRP A 185 5.35 16.71 -12.29
N LYS A 186 5.96 16.48 -11.12
CA LYS A 186 5.93 15.19 -10.41
C LYS A 186 4.51 14.80 -9.99
N TYR A 187 3.68 15.79 -9.64
CA TYR A 187 2.26 15.56 -9.34
C TYR A 187 1.45 15.21 -10.59
N ARG A 188 1.73 15.87 -11.72
CA ARG A 188 1.05 15.58 -12.99
C ARG A 188 1.42 14.20 -13.49
N HIS A 189 2.71 13.85 -13.45
CA HIS A 189 3.23 12.52 -13.72
C HIS A 189 2.57 11.45 -12.84
N ALA A 190 2.62 11.62 -11.51
CA ALA A 190 2.01 10.68 -10.56
C ALA A 190 0.51 10.48 -10.81
N ALA A 191 -0.23 11.52 -11.21
CA ALA A 191 -1.64 11.40 -11.54
C ALA A 191 -1.88 10.53 -12.79
N LEU A 192 -1.07 10.71 -13.83
CA LEU A 192 -1.16 9.89 -15.05
C LEU A 192 -0.79 8.43 -14.77
N MET A 193 0.27 8.19 -13.99
CA MET A 193 0.67 6.85 -13.56
C MET A 193 -0.40 6.20 -12.67
N ALA A 194 -1.03 6.96 -11.78
CA ALA A 194 -2.11 6.44 -10.94
C ALA A 194 -3.34 6.02 -11.76
N ILE A 195 -3.70 6.77 -12.81
CA ILE A 195 -4.77 6.39 -13.76
C ILE A 195 -4.39 5.10 -14.49
N SER A 196 -3.13 4.95 -14.89
CA SER A 196 -2.61 3.72 -15.50
C SER A 196 -2.70 2.53 -14.55
N ALA A 197 -2.16 2.67 -13.34
CA ALA A 197 -2.07 1.62 -12.33
C ALA A 197 -3.45 1.07 -11.93
N VAL A 198 -4.47 1.92 -11.74
CA VAL A 198 -5.81 1.43 -11.36
C VAL A 198 -6.63 0.88 -12.53
N GLY A 199 -6.09 0.95 -13.75
CA GLY A 199 -6.77 0.55 -14.98
C GLY A 199 -7.31 -0.87 -14.93
N GLU A 200 -6.52 -1.83 -14.44
CA GLU A 200 -6.90 -3.24 -14.34
C GLU A 200 -8.01 -3.44 -13.29
N GLY A 201 -7.75 -3.07 -12.03
CA GLY A 201 -8.68 -3.28 -10.93
C GLY A 201 -9.96 -2.45 -11.01
N CYS A 202 -9.93 -1.33 -11.74
CA CYS A 202 -11.08 -0.43 -11.92
C CYS A 202 -11.72 -0.49 -13.30
N HIS A 203 -11.24 -1.36 -14.21
CA HIS A 203 -11.64 -1.45 -15.61
C HIS A 203 -13.15 -1.28 -15.84
N LYS A 204 -13.99 -2.08 -15.17
CA LYS A 204 -15.46 -2.06 -15.34
C LYS A 204 -16.10 -0.72 -15.02
N GLN A 205 -15.56 0.02 -14.05
CA GLN A 205 -16.09 1.35 -13.70
C GLN A 205 -15.49 2.42 -14.61
N MET A 206 -14.21 2.28 -14.99
CA MET A 206 -13.52 3.21 -15.87
C MET A 206 -14.09 3.20 -17.29
N GLU A 207 -14.51 2.05 -17.83
CA GLU A 207 -15.16 1.97 -19.16
C GLU A 207 -16.34 2.95 -19.31
N ALA A 208 -17.16 3.10 -18.27
CA ALA A 208 -18.33 3.97 -18.29
C ALA A 208 -17.98 5.47 -18.35
N ILE A 209 -16.77 5.84 -17.92
CA ILE A 209 -16.27 7.21 -17.86
C ILE A 209 -15.05 7.42 -18.77
N LEU A 210 -14.72 6.43 -19.61
CA LEU A 210 -13.51 6.44 -20.42
C LEU A 210 -13.39 7.69 -21.31
N PRO A 211 -14.46 8.19 -21.97
CA PRO A 211 -14.37 9.44 -22.72
C PRO A 211 -13.90 10.62 -21.87
N GLN A 212 -14.38 10.73 -20.63
CA GLN A 212 -14.02 11.81 -19.71
C GLN A 212 -12.57 11.67 -19.23
N ILE A 213 -12.13 10.43 -18.98
CA ILE A 213 -10.72 10.15 -18.66
C ILE A 213 -9.83 10.57 -19.82
N MET A 214 -10.18 10.16 -21.06
CA MET A 214 -9.40 10.48 -22.25
C MET A 214 -9.32 11.99 -22.52
N GLU A 215 -10.44 12.71 -22.42
CA GLU A 215 -10.47 14.17 -22.52
C GLU A 215 -9.58 14.85 -21.47
N GLY A 216 -9.55 14.30 -20.24
CA GLY A 216 -8.72 14.81 -19.15
C GLY A 216 -7.23 14.60 -19.38
N ILE A 217 -6.81 13.46 -19.95
CA ILE A 217 -5.39 13.12 -20.10
C ILE A 217 -4.77 13.61 -21.42
N ILE A 218 -5.55 13.74 -22.50
CA ILE A 218 -4.97 13.99 -23.84
C ILE A 218 -4.24 15.33 -23.94
N GLN A 219 -4.63 16.32 -23.13
CA GLN A 219 -3.97 17.62 -23.07
C GLN A 219 -2.52 17.54 -22.56
N TYR A 220 -2.20 16.51 -21.75
CA TYR A 220 -0.85 16.31 -21.19
C TYR A 220 0.14 15.72 -22.19
N LEU A 221 -0.30 15.37 -23.41
CA LEU A 221 0.61 15.10 -24.54
C LEU A 221 1.38 16.35 -24.98
N SER A 222 0.99 17.53 -24.47
CA SER A 222 1.66 18.81 -24.71
C SER A 222 2.04 19.49 -23.39
N ASP A 223 2.24 18.71 -22.32
CA ASP A 223 2.79 19.22 -21.06
C ASP A 223 4.18 19.84 -21.30
N PRO A 224 4.51 20.99 -20.67
CA PRO A 224 5.72 21.75 -20.96
C PRO A 224 7.02 21.11 -20.46
#